data_AF-A0A1H3ZAF4-F1
#
_entry.id   AF-A0A1H3ZAF4-F1
#
_cell.length_a   1.000
_cell.length_b   1.000
_cell.length_c   1.000
_cell.angle_alpha   90.00
_cell.angle_beta   90.00
_cell.angle_gamma   90.00
#
_symmetry.space_group_name_H-M   'P 1'
#
loop_
_entity.id
_entity.type
_entity.pdbx_description
1 polymer ?
#
loop_
_entity_poly.entity_id
_entity_poly.type
_entity_poly.pdbx_seq_one_letter_code
_entity_poly.pdbx_strand_id
1 'polypeptide(L)'
;MKMIKRYAGILMMLTLLVGFTSCESEEETEFNLPGEWYTNEEIDFGAYTWGRGTLMTFNARNQGTIGSAGDPNYLVFEWRWIDGGYNSMELFFYGDRTYAYIWGAEATGRTFSGTWYNNWQDFRDRIDGQPFYMRRQ
;
A
#
# COMPACT_ATOMS: atom_id res chain seq x y z
N MET A 1 -5.22 -12.18 -49.20
CA MET A 1 -5.85 -11.66 -47.95
C MET A 1 -6.45 -12.76 -47.04
N LYS A 2 -5.84 -13.95 -46.91
CA LYS A 2 -6.31 -15.00 -45.96
C LYS A 2 -5.52 -15.04 -44.66
N MET A 3 -4.25 -14.62 -44.69
CA MET A 3 -3.35 -14.63 -43.53
C MET A 3 -3.64 -13.50 -42.53
N ILE A 4 -3.92 -12.27 -43.00
CA ILE A 4 -4.15 -11.08 -42.15
C ILE A 4 -5.35 -11.27 -41.19
N LYS A 5 -6.44 -11.90 -41.64
CA LYS A 5 -7.60 -12.17 -40.79
C LYS A 5 -7.30 -13.14 -39.64
N ARG A 6 -6.36 -14.08 -39.85
CA ARG A 6 -5.95 -15.07 -38.84
C ARG A 6 -5.08 -14.46 -37.74
N TYR A 7 -4.21 -13.50 -38.11
CA TYR A 7 -3.41 -12.75 -37.13
C TYR A 7 -4.22 -11.71 -36.37
N ALA A 8 -5.20 -11.07 -37.02
CA ALA A 8 -6.09 -10.10 -36.36
C ALA A 8 -6.89 -10.73 -35.21
N GLY A 9 -7.39 -11.96 -35.38
CA GLY A 9 -8.11 -12.68 -34.31
C GLY A 9 -7.20 -13.07 -33.15
N ILE A 10 -5.98 -13.54 -33.43
CA ILE A 10 -4.99 -13.87 -32.39
C ILE A 10 -4.55 -12.61 -31.64
N LEU A 11 -4.31 -11.50 -32.35
CA LEU A 11 -3.95 -10.22 -31.76
C LEU A 11 -5.07 -9.67 -30.87
N MET A 12 -6.33 -9.75 -31.32
CA MET A 12 -7.50 -9.35 -30.52
C MET A 12 -7.62 -10.19 -29.24
N MET A 13 -7.39 -11.50 -29.34
CA MET A 13 -7.45 -12.41 -28.19
C MET A 13 -6.32 -12.14 -27.20
N LEU A 14 -5.12 -11.83 -27.68
CA LEU A 14 -3.98 -11.39 -26.86
C LEU A 14 -4.25 -10.05 -26.17
N THR A 15 -4.84 -9.07 -26.86
CA THR A 15 -5.20 -7.78 -26.25
C THR A 15 -6.29 -7.93 -25.19
N LEU A 16 -7.24 -8.84 -25.39
CA LEU A 16 -8.25 -9.18 -24.38
C LEU A 16 -7.60 -9.84 -23.15
N LEU A 17 -6.70 -10.80 -23.34
CA LEU A 17 -5.98 -11.46 -22.24
C LEU A 17 -5.16 -10.48 -21.40
N VAL A 18 -4.44 -9.54 -22.03
CA VAL A 18 -3.67 -8.52 -21.29
C VAL A 18 -4.60 -7.55 -20.55
N GLY A 19 -5.77 -7.23 -21.11
CA GLY A 19 -6.74 -6.35 -20.46
C GLY A 19 -7.44 -6.95 -19.23
N PHE A 20 -7.56 -8.28 -19.14
CA PHE A 20 -8.14 -8.96 -17.97
C PHE A 20 -7.16 -9.10 -16.79
N THR A 21 -5.85 -9.06 -17.02
CA THR A 21 -4.86 -9.31 -15.96
C THR A 21 -4.39 -8.06 -15.22
N SER A 22 -4.73 -6.85 -15.68
CA SER A 22 -4.12 -5.60 -15.18
C SER A 22 -5.03 -4.73 -14.31
N CYS A 23 -6.26 -5.15 -14.01
CA CYS A 23 -7.22 -4.33 -13.24
C CYS A 23 -7.58 -4.89 -11.85
N GLU A 24 -7.33 -6.16 -11.56
CA GLU A 24 -7.84 -6.76 -10.31
C GLU A 24 -7.03 -6.35 -9.07
N SER A 25 -5.71 -6.14 -9.18
CA SER A 25 -4.84 -5.98 -8.01
C SER A 25 -4.97 -4.63 -7.29
N GLU A 26 -5.17 -3.53 -8.03
CA GLU A 26 -5.33 -2.19 -7.44
C GLU A 26 -6.72 -2.08 -6.76
N GLU A 27 -7.77 -2.56 -7.44
CA GLU A 27 -9.13 -2.61 -6.92
C GLU A 27 -9.23 -3.54 -5.69
N GLU A 28 -8.57 -4.70 -5.71
CA GLU A 28 -8.47 -5.59 -4.56
C GLU A 28 -7.77 -4.93 -3.38
N THR A 29 -6.67 -4.22 -3.62
CA THR A 29 -5.91 -3.53 -2.57
C THR A 29 -6.75 -2.43 -1.92
N GLU A 30 -7.39 -1.57 -2.72
CA GLU A 30 -8.24 -0.51 -2.18
C GLU A 30 -9.43 -1.07 -1.40
N PHE A 31 -10.04 -2.16 -1.89
CA PHE A 31 -11.14 -2.83 -1.21
C PHE A 31 -10.72 -3.47 0.12
N ASN A 32 -9.55 -4.12 0.16
CA ASN A 32 -9.08 -4.85 1.33
C ASN A 32 -8.35 -3.98 2.36
N LEU A 33 -7.83 -2.81 1.98
CA LEU A 33 -7.05 -1.93 2.86
C LEU A 33 -7.78 -1.59 4.17
N PRO A 34 -9.09 -1.24 4.18
CA PRO A 34 -9.81 -0.94 5.41
C PRO A 34 -9.84 -2.13 6.39
N GLY A 35 -9.44 -1.87 7.62
CA GLY A 35 -9.33 -2.87 8.67
C GLY A 35 -8.16 -2.60 9.61
N GLU A 36 -7.82 -3.62 10.39
CA GLU A 36 -6.69 -3.61 11.31
C GLU A 36 -5.61 -4.56 10.81
N TRP A 37 -4.38 -4.07 10.82
CA TRP A 37 -3.18 -4.77 10.40
C TRP A 37 -2.21 -4.83 11.56
N TYR A 38 -1.66 -6.01 11.79
CA TYR A 38 -0.83 -6.32 12.94
C TYR A 38 0.52 -6.87 12.49
N THR A 39 1.58 -6.50 13.19
CA THR A 39 2.89 -7.14 13.04
C THR A 39 3.47 -7.64 14.36
N ASN A 40 4.13 -8.79 14.27
CA ASN A 40 4.91 -9.40 15.34
C ASN A 40 6.42 -9.23 15.13
N GLU A 41 6.80 -8.51 14.08
CA GLU A 41 8.18 -8.20 13.75
C GLU A 41 8.49 -6.76 14.18
N GLU A 42 9.76 -6.49 14.49
CA GLU A 42 10.19 -5.11 14.68
C GLU A 42 10.32 -4.48 13.29
N ILE A 43 9.60 -3.39 13.07
CA ILE A 43 9.68 -2.64 11.83
C ILE A 43 10.18 -1.24 12.18
N ASP A 44 11.44 -0.99 11.82
CA ASP A 44 11.98 0.36 11.94
C ASP A 44 11.48 1.17 10.75
N PHE A 45 10.50 2.05 11.00
CA PHE A 45 10.04 3.00 10.01
C PHE A 45 10.93 4.25 9.97
N GLY A 46 12.07 4.29 10.67
CA GLY A 46 13.06 5.36 10.67
C GLY A 46 12.71 6.52 11.60
N ALA A 47 11.66 7.29 11.27
CA ALA A 47 11.20 8.40 12.12
C ALA A 47 10.43 7.90 13.36
N TYR A 48 9.86 6.71 13.25
CA TYR A 48 9.12 6.04 14.30
C TYR A 48 9.55 4.58 14.38
N THR A 49 9.99 4.15 15.55
CA THR A 49 10.28 2.73 15.79
C THR A 49 8.98 2.06 16.25
N TRP A 50 8.30 1.39 15.33
CA TRP A 50 7.10 0.63 15.64
C TRP A 50 7.48 -0.86 15.72
N GLY A 51 7.71 -1.31 16.95
CA GLY A 51 8.19 -2.65 17.24
C GLY A 51 7.12 -3.73 17.14
N ARG A 52 7.45 -4.92 17.67
CA ARG A 52 6.48 -6.01 17.81
C ARG A 52 5.24 -5.54 18.54
N GLY A 53 4.08 -5.96 18.05
CA GLY A 53 2.80 -5.56 18.64
C GLY A 53 2.21 -4.30 18.00
N THR A 54 2.79 -3.77 16.93
CA THR A 54 2.22 -2.63 16.23
C THR A 54 0.90 -3.00 15.54
N LEU A 55 -0.09 -2.15 15.72
CA LEU A 55 -1.37 -2.13 15.02
C LEU A 55 -1.45 -0.90 14.14
N MET A 56 -1.81 -1.12 12.88
CA MET A 56 -2.11 -0.06 11.92
C MET A 56 -3.53 -0.25 11.42
N THR A 57 -4.34 0.80 11.50
CA THR A 57 -5.73 0.78 11.05
C THR A 57 -5.93 1.69 9.85
N PHE A 58 -6.81 1.28 8.94
CA PHE A 58 -7.30 2.11 7.85
C PHE A 58 -8.82 2.02 7.84
N ASN A 59 -9.49 3.14 7.58
CA ASN A 59 -10.93 3.15 7.37
C ASN A 59 -11.29 3.71 5.99
N ALA A 60 -12.51 3.43 5.53
CA ALA A 60 -13.02 3.89 4.23
C ALA A 60 -13.25 5.41 4.11
N ARG A 61 -12.90 6.19 5.13
CA ARG A 61 -12.96 7.66 5.14
C ARG A 61 -11.57 8.29 5.13
N ASN A 62 -10.57 7.55 4.67
CA ASN A 62 -9.21 8.06 4.53
C ASN A 62 -8.54 8.41 5.86
N GLN A 63 -9.00 7.83 6.97
CA GLN A 63 -8.34 7.98 8.28
C GLN A 63 -7.73 6.66 8.72
N GLY A 64 -6.66 6.75 9.50
CA GLY A 64 -6.01 5.60 10.08
C GLY A 64 -5.29 5.94 11.37
N THR A 65 -4.85 4.89 12.07
CA THR A 65 -4.05 5.00 13.28
C THR A 65 -2.87 4.05 13.21
N ILE A 66 -1.76 4.39 13.86
CA ILE A 66 -0.64 3.46 14.08
C ILE A 66 -0.15 3.59 15.51
N GLY A 67 0.00 2.46 16.19
CA GLY A 67 0.37 2.43 17.60
C GLY A 67 0.66 1.02 18.07
N SER A 68 1.13 0.89 19.31
CA SER A 68 1.33 -0.41 19.94
C SER A 68 0.00 -0.98 20.45
N ALA A 69 -0.21 -2.29 20.29
CA ALA A 69 -1.40 -2.98 20.77
C ALA A 69 -1.61 -2.76 22.28
N GLY A 70 -2.77 -2.24 22.64
CA GLY A 70 -3.12 -1.94 24.04
C GLY A 70 -2.52 -0.63 24.58
N ASP A 71 -1.72 0.10 23.80
CA ASP A 71 -1.24 1.43 24.15
C ASP A 71 -2.25 2.50 23.71
N PRO A 72 -2.75 3.36 24.61
CA PRO A 72 -3.64 4.46 24.22
C PRO A 72 -2.92 5.56 23.42
N ASN A 73 -1.59 5.58 23.38
CA ASN A 73 -0.81 6.55 22.62
C ASN A 73 -0.55 6.02 21.21
N TYR A 74 -1.46 6.32 20.30
CA TYR A 74 -1.32 6.05 18.88
C TYR A 74 -1.22 7.35 18.09
N LEU A 75 -0.55 7.28 16.94
CA LEU A 75 -0.60 8.35 15.95
C LEU A 75 -1.87 8.22 15.12
N VAL A 76 -2.39 9.37 14.71
CA VAL A 76 -3.53 9.46 13.79
C VAL A 76 -3.05 10.09 12.50
N PHE A 77 -3.45 9.51 11.38
CA PHE A 77 -3.12 10.01 10.06
C PHE A 77 -4.33 10.02 9.12
N GLU A 78 -4.26 10.89 8.12
CA GLU A 78 -5.07 10.82 6.90
C GLU A 78 -4.28 10.07 5.83
N TRP A 79 -4.92 9.25 5.02
CA TRP A 79 -4.25 8.50 3.94
C TRP A 79 -4.93 8.72 2.60
N ARG A 80 -4.15 8.74 1.52
CA ARG A 80 -4.69 8.80 0.16
C ARG A 80 -3.80 8.07 -0.82
N TRP A 81 -4.41 7.52 -1.86
CA TRP A 81 -3.69 7.07 -3.04
C TRP A 81 -3.12 8.26 -3.80
N ILE A 82 -1.90 8.12 -4.33
CA ILE A 82 -1.20 9.15 -5.10
C ILE A 82 -0.70 8.58 -6.42
N ASP A 83 -0.57 9.45 -7.42
CA ASP A 83 0.06 9.10 -8.70
C ASP A 83 1.59 9.06 -8.55
N GLY A 84 2.07 8.00 -7.92
CA GLY A 84 3.49 7.76 -7.65
C GLY A 84 4.03 6.48 -8.30
N GLY A 85 3.24 5.82 -9.16
CA GLY A 85 3.46 4.46 -9.64
C GLY A 85 2.73 3.40 -8.80
N TYR A 86 3.07 2.13 -9.03
CA TYR A 86 2.39 0.94 -8.46
C TYR A 86 1.96 1.10 -7.00
N ASN A 87 0.66 1.12 -6.76
CA ASN A 87 0.00 1.25 -5.45
C ASN A 87 0.72 2.20 -4.49
N SER A 88 0.88 3.46 -4.89
CA SER A 88 1.54 4.47 -4.08
C SER A 88 0.55 5.21 -3.19
N MET A 89 0.87 5.36 -1.91
CA MET A 89 0.04 6.11 -0.97
C MET A 89 0.86 7.12 -0.17
N GLU A 90 0.18 8.19 0.24
CA GLU A 90 0.67 9.23 1.14
C GLU A 90 -0.12 9.18 2.44
N LEU A 91 0.58 9.35 3.56
CA LEU A 91 0.03 9.39 4.91
C LEU A 91 0.40 10.72 5.53
N PHE A 92 -0.59 11.52 5.93
CA PHE A 92 -0.42 12.79 6.64
C PHE A 92 -0.71 12.61 8.13
N PHE A 93 0.29 12.82 8.97
CA PHE A 93 0.18 12.66 10.42
C PHE A 93 -0.28 13.95 11.10
N TYR A 94 -1.38 13.89 11.86
CA TYR A 94 -1.95 15.10 12.49
C TYR A 94 -1.12 15.62 13.67
N GLY A 95 -0.42 14.74 14.39
CA GLY A 95 0.28 15.08 15.63
C GLY A 95 1.46 16.03 15.41
N ASP A 96 2.28 15.74 14.42
CA ASP A 96 3.51 16.47 14.08
C ASP A 96 3.46 17.17 12.72
N ARG A 97 2.36 16.99 11.97
CA ARG A 97 2.14 17.57 10.63
C ARG A 97 3.17 17.10 9.60
N THR A 98 3.63 15.86 9.72
CA THR A 98 4.56 15.25 8.77
C THR A 98 3.85 14.34 7.77
N TYR A 99 4.60 13.93 6.75
CA TYR A 99 4.14 13.02 5.71
C TYR A 99 5.03 11.79 5.69
N ALA A 100 4.42 10.62 5.51
CA ALA A 100 5.09 9.41 5.09
C ALA A 100 4.47 8.89 3.79
N TYR A 101 5.19 8.01 3.12
CA TYR A 101 4.79 7.46 1.83
C TYR A 101 5.00 5.96 1.85
N ILE A 102 4.09 5.23 1.20
CA ILE A 102 4.27 3.80 0.96
C ILE A 102 4.27 3.58 -0.55
N TRP A 103 5.32 2.94 -1.04
CA TRP A 103 5.39 2.44 -2.40
C TRP A 103 5.02 0.95 -2.43
N GLY A 104 4.25 0.54 -3.44
CA GLY A 104 3.84 -0.86 -3.60
C GLY A 104 2.99 -1.34 -2.43
N ALA A 105 2.08 -0.51 -1.94
CA ALA A 105 1.12 -0.90 -0.92
C ALA A 105 0.25 -2.04 -1.47
N GLU A 106 0.27 -3.20 -0.82
CA GLU A 106 -0.50 -4.36 -1.26
C GLU A 106 -1.28 -4.89 -0.08
N ALA A 107 -2.61 -4.78 -0.17
CA ALA A 107 -3.54 -5.26 0.85
C ALA A 107 -4.36 -6.41 0.26
N THR A 108 -4.12 -7.62 0.76
CA THR A 108 -4.91 -8.80 0.42
C THR A 108 -5.96 -9.04 1.50
N GLY A 109 -6.79 -10.07 1.34
CA GLY A 109 -7.68 -10.50 2.42
C GLY A 109 -6.98 -10.95 3.72
N ARG A 110 -5.64 -11.05 3.76
CA ARG A 110 -4.87 -11.53 4.93
C ARG A 110 -3.64 -10.72 5.29
N THR A 111 -3.06 -10.00 4.34
CA THR A 111 -1.75 -9.38 4.49
C THR A 111 -1.76 -7.94 4.00
N PHE A 112 -0.93 -7.11 4.61
CA PHE A 112 -0.65 -5.76 4.15
C PHE A 112 0.87 -5.54 4.14
N SER A 113 1.41 -5.09 3.02
CA SER A 113 2.85 -4.87 2.85
C SER A 113 3.15 -3.70 1.94
N GLY A 114 4.40 -3.25 1.96
CA GLY A 114 4.92 -2.23 1.08
C GLY A 114 6.30 -1.76 1.54
N THR A 115 6.77 -0.68 0.92
CA THR A 115 8.01 -0.01 1.34
C THR A 115 7.68 1.38 1.86
N TRP A 116 8.01 1.64 3.11
CA TRP A 116 7.79 2.91 3.81
C TRP A 116 8.92 3.91 3.57
N TYR A 117 8.56 5.18 3.41
CA TYR A 117 9.48 6.31 3.28
C TYR A 117 9.02 7.47 4.16
N ASN A 118 9.96 8.11 4.86
CA ASN A 118 9.64 9.22 5.78
C ASN A 118 9.58 10.59 5.10
N ASN A 119 9.91 10.69 3.82
CA ASN A 119 9.83 11.94 3.09
C ASN A 119 9.68 11.70 1.58
N TRP A 120 9.24 12.75 0.88
CA TRP A 120 8.93 12.71 -0.55
C TRP A 120 10.17 12.42 -1.42
N GLN A 121 11.33 12.96 -1.04
CA GLN A 121 12.54 12.85 -1.83
C GLN A 121 13.01 11.39 -1.91
N ASP A 122 13.07 10.73 -0.75
CA ASP A 122 13.46 9.32 -0.64
C ASP A 122 12.44 8.41 -1.31
N PHE A 123 11.14 8.70 -1.13
CA PHE A 123 10.07 8.03 -1.86
C PHE A 123 10.30 8.16 -3.37
N ARG A 124 10.40 9.37 -3.91
CA ARG A 124 10.53 9.62 -5.36
C ARG A 124 11.75 8.92 -5.96
N ASP A 125 12.88 8.98 -5.27
CA ASP A 125 14.14 8.44 -5.75
C ASP A 125 14.32 6.94 -5.40
N ARG A 126 13.39 6.37 -4.62
CA ARG A 126 13.37 4.98 -4.16
C ARG A 126 14.63 4.60 -3.36
N ILE A 127 15.09 5.51 -2.50
CA ILE A 127 16.26 5.32 -1.64
C ILE A 127 15.82 5.26 -0.17
N ASP A 128 16.57 4.53 0.66
CA ASP A 128 16.40 4.45 2.12
C ASP A 128 14.98 4.08 2.63
N GLY A 129 14.22 3.39 1.78
CA GLY A 129 12.90 2.87 2.10
C GLY A 129 12.95 1.62 2.98
N GLN A 130 11.98 1.48 3.89
CA GLN A 130 11.91 0.39 4.84
C GLN A 130 10.78 -0.57 4.48
N PRO A 131 11.09 -1.81 4.07
CA PRO A 131 10.06 -2.79 3.77
C PRO A 131 9.32 -3.19 5.04
N PHE A 132 8.01 -3.38 4.93
CA PHE A 132 7.19 -3.84 6.03
C PHE A 132 6.20 -4.90 5.58
N TYR A 133 5.77 -5.72 6.54
CA TYR A 133 4.76 -6.73 6.35
C TYR A 133 3.90 -6.87 7.61
N MET A 134 2.60 -6.91 7.42
CA MET A 134 1.57 -6.99 8.46
C MET A 134 0.49 -8.00 8.05
N ARG A 135 -0.29 -8.47 9.02
CA ARG A 135 -1.36 -9.45 8.85
C ARG A 135 -2.66 -8.98 9.49
N ARG A 136 -3.80 -9.44 8.98
CA ARG A 136 -5.06 -9.34 9.73
C ARG A 136 -5.00 -10.27 10.93
N GLN A 137 -5.55 -9.83 12.07
CA GLN A 137 -5.86 -10.73 13.19
C GLN A 137 -7.05 -11.64 12.86
#